data_AF-A0A484FJN0-F1
#
_entry.id   AF-A0A484FJN0-F1
#
_cell.length_a   1.000
_cell.length_b   1.000
_cell.length_c   1.000
_cell.angle_alpha   90.00
_cell.angle_beta   90.00
_cell.angle_gamma   90.00
#
_symmetry.space_group_name_H-M   'P 1'
#
loop_
_entity.id
_entity.type
_entity.pdbx_description
1 polymer ?
#
loop_
_entity_poly.entity_id
_entity_poly.type
_entity_poly.pdbx_seq_one_letter_code
_entity_poly.pdbx_strand_id
1 'polypeptide(L)'
;MSSVFWAANCSARPYGPISSDGGVAGIGGLLSSMIVASITIFLSITIMVSESRRNPSVLRRNMLNSYSDQQILNSIGLSIVGLSRVNIMVPYHFFIIWLLSNVSTAVHIVTLFVLVLDFKSDPVLRGMRQILMCVSLCLNVTFGVFILQGVKQEMQDSILPVACVWVVDKQGQGNSTTASFIGTIGVIAANVIGFTVASWYLHSRNGATNLVKYTGTAVMASLAIGAAGRLISASDAFGQGPIYTFKDAGEKTWGFGSVVSLVALLYPLIGLVESIRGEKKKKVQDMIDAAAKEKELPKVGKWQILAPHSHCVVLVVFHIETVLSRLFRLRPTTRHETLDVALHISN
;
A
#
# COMPACT_ATOMS: atom_id res chain seq x y z
N MET A 1 22.64 -1.32 25.29
CA MET A 1 21.73 -0.72 24.29
C MET A 1 21.37 0.66 24.83
N SER A 2 22.03 1.72 24.37
CA SER A 2 22.11 2.97 25.17
C SER A 2 22.19 4.26 24.35
N SER A 3 22.06 4.20 23.02
CA SER A 3 22.43 5.29 22.09
C SER A 3 21.28 6.21 21.65
N VAL A 4 20.01 5.84 21.94
CA VAL A 4 18.83 6.53 21.38
C VAL A 4 18.62 7.94 21.96
N PHE A 5 19.10 8.20 23.19
CA PHE A 5 18.80 9.43 23.93
C PHE A 5 19.99 10.39 24.13
N TRP A 6 21.13 10.14 23.48
CA TRP A 6 22.27 11.08 23.56
C TRP A 6 22.07 12.25 22.60
N ALA A 7 22.31 13.48 23.10
CA ALA A 7 22.26 14.68 22.29
C ALA A 7 23.28 14.62 21.14
N ALA A 8 22.85 14.97 19.93
CA ALA A 8 23.72 15.01 18.77
C ALA A 8 24.79 16.10 18.92
N ASN A 9 26.04 15.82 18.52
CA ASN A 9 27.09 16.83 18.51
C ASN A 9 26.91 17.75 17.30
N CYS A 10 26.24 18.87 17.53
CA CYS A 10 25.95 19.89 16.52
C CYS A 10 26.99 21.03 16.47
N SER A 11 28.00 20.99 17.35
CA SER A 11 29.01 22.04 17.50
C SER A 11 30.30 21.76 16.73
N ALA A 12 30.66 20.48 16.57
CA ALA A 12 31.83 20.06 15.80
C ALA A 12 31.42 19.58 14.40
N ARG A 13 31.85 20.30 13.35
CA ARG A 13 31.86 19.72 11.99
C ARG A 13 32.87 18.56 11.98
N PRO A 14 32.48 17.34 11.56
CA PRO A 14 33.42 16.22 11.43
C PRO A 14 34.54 16.56 10.43
N TYR A 15 35.78 16.67 10.91
CA TYR A 15 36.95 16.89 10.06
C TYR A 15 37.36 15.59 9.36
N GLY A 16 36.70 15.28 8.25
CA GLY A 16 37.05 14.19 7.35
C GLY A 16 35.83 13.58 6.65
N PRO A 17 36.04 12.79 5.57
CA PRO A 17 34.95 12.15 4.84
C PRO A 17 34.14 11.17 5.72
N ILE A 18 32.88 10.94 5.36
CA ILE A 18 31.92 10.17 6.16
C ILE A 18 31.93 8.70 5.73
N SER A 19 31.60 7.76 6.63
CA SER A 19 31.27 6.40 6.20
C SER A 19 29.92 6.39 5.45
N SER A 20 29.84 5.64 4.37
CA SER A 20 28.58 5.30 3.70
C SER A 20 27.78 4.29 4.55
N ASP A 21 26.45 4.42 4.61
CA ASP A 21 25.57 3.42 5.24
C ASP A 21 24.88 2.58 4.15
N GLY A 22 25.68 1.71 3.52
CA GLY A 22 25.22 0.75 2.51
C GLY A 22 24.18 -0.26 3.02
N GLY A 23 23.89 -0.31 4.32
CA GLY A 23 22.74 -1.03 4.86
C GLY A 23 21.40 -0.29 4.68
N VAL A 24 21.45 1.02 4.45
CA VAL A 24 20.30 1.93 4.32
C VAL A 24 20.15 2.43 2.88
N ALA A 25 21.24 2.92 2.27
CA ALA A 25 21.24 3.49 0.93
C ALA A 25 21.87 2.55 -0.14
N GLY A 26 22.21 1.31 0.24
CA GLY A 26 22.86 0.35 -0.64
C GLY A 26 22.05 0.00 -1.90
N ILE A 27 22.78 -0.11 -3.03
CA ILE A 27 22.22 -0.32 -4.37
C ILE A 27 21.14 -1.43 -4.46
N GLY A 28 21.30 -2.55 -3.74
CA GLY A 28 20.33 -3.65 -3.78
C GLY A 28 19.00 -3.34 -3.08
N GLY A 29 19.03 -2.58 -1.98
CA GLY A 29 17.80 -2.15 -1.27
C GLY A 29 17.04 -1.08 -2.04
N LEU A 30 17.76 -0.19 -2.73
CA LEU A 30 17.19 0.76 -3.68
C LEU A 30 16.52 0.03 -4.83
N LEU A 31 17.27 -0.82 -5.55
CA LEU A 31 16.77 -1.56 -6.71
C LEU A 31 15.61 -2.48 -6.34
N SER A 32 15.66 -3.21 -5.23
CA SER A 32 14.54 -4.08 -4.82
C SER A 32 13.25 -3.28 -4.60
N SER A 33 13.33 -2.13 -3.93
CA SER A 33 12.16 -1.26 -3.70
C SER A 33 11.58 -0.73 -5.01
N MET A 34 12.44 -0.28 -5.93
CA MET A 34 12.01 0.21 -7.25
C MET A 34 11.40 -0.89 -8.13
N ILE A 35 11.93 -2.11 -8.08
CA ILE A 35 11.39 -3.26 -8.80
C ILE A 35 10.03 -3.68 -8.22
N VAL A 36 9.89 -3.79 -6.88
CA VAL A 36 8.59 -4.07 -6.24
C VAL A 36 7.55 -3.00 -6.60
N ALA A 37 7.92 -1.72 -6.51
CA ALA A 37 7.01 -0.63 -6.87
C ALA A 37 6.54 -0.72 -8.33
N SER A 38 7.47 -0.99 -9.26
CA SER A 38 7.18 -1.13 -10.69
C SER A 38 6.26 -2.32 -10.97
N ILE A 39 6.52 -3.49 -10.38
CA ILE A 39 5.69 -4.69 -10.50
C ILE A 39 4.29 -4.43 -9.91
N THR A 40 4.21 -3.78 -8.75
CA THR A 40 2.95 -3.54 -8.03
C THR A 40 2.07 -2.52 -8.77
N ILE A 41 2.66 -1.47 -9.37
CA ILE A 41 1.93 -0.53 -10.25
C ILE A 41 1.50 -1.23 -11.55
N PHE A 42 2.36 -2.05 -12.17
CA PHE A 42 2.00 -2.79 -13.38
C PHE A 42 0.85 -3.79 -13.15
N LEU A 43 0.93 -4.59 -12.07
CA LEU A 43 -0.16 -5.48 -11.66
C LEU A 43 -1.46 -4.70 -11.42
N SER A 44 -1.38 -3.56 -10.73
CA SER A 44 -2.52 -2.66 -10.48
C SER A 44 -3.20 -2.21 -11.77
N ILE A 45 -2.41 -1.65 -12.72
CA ILE A 45 -2.92 -1.19 -14.02
C ILE A 45 -3.55 -2.35 -14.81
N THR A 46 -2.87 -3.50 -14.90
CA THR A 46 -3.42 -4.64 -15.66
C THR A 46 -4.70 -5.20 -15.03
N ILE A 47 -4.86 -5.16 -13.70
CA ILE A 47 -6.10 -5.57 -13.03
C ILE A 47 -7.24 -4.63 -13.44
N MET A 48 -7.03 -3.31 -13.36
CA MET A 48 -8.03 -2.31 -13.76
C MET A 48 -8.46 -2.45 -15.23
N VAL A 49 -7.51 -2.65 -16.14
CA VAL A 49 -7.79 -2.93 -17.56
C VAL A 49 -8.60 -4.22 -17.73
N SER A 50 -8.32 -5.25 -16.93
CA SER A 50 -9.05 -6.53 -17.00
C SER A 50 -10.45 -6.49 -16.37
N GLU A 51 -10.67 -5.68 -15.33
CA GLU A 51 -12.00 -5.40 -14.78
C GLU A 51 -12.87 -4.67 -15.82
N SER A 52 -12.30 -3.68 -16.51
CA SER A 52 -12.95 -3.00 -17.64
C SER A 52 -13.32 -3.97 -18.79
N ARG A 53 -12.47 -4.98 -19.03
CA ARG A 53 -12.74 -6.08 -19.98
C ARG A 53 -13.56 -7.25 -19.38
N ARG A 54 -14.17 -7.08 -18.19
CA ARG A 54 -14.97 -8.08 -17.46
C ARG A 54 -14.29 -9.44 -17.20
N ASN A 55 -12.96 -9.49 -17.21
CA ASN A 55 -12.15 -10.69 -17.00
C ASN A 55 -11.34 -10.59 -15.69
N PRO A 56 -11.98 -10.71 -14.51
CA PRO A 56 -11.29 -10.68 -13.22
C PRO A 56 -10.38 -11.92 -13.07
N SER A 57 -9.14 -11.72 -12.62
CA SER A 57 -8.23 -12.82 -12.29
C SER A 57 -7.84 -12.77 -10.83
N VAL A 58 -8.19 -13.81 -10.07
CA VAL A 58 -7.81 -13.98 -8.66
C VAL A 58 -6.28 -13.94 -8.50
N LEU A 59 -5.56 -14.65 -9.37
CA LEU A 59 -4.11 -14.82 -9.30
C LEU A 59 -3.32 -13.51 -9.21
N ARG A 60 -3.63 -12.51 -10.04
CA ARG A 60 -2.95 -11.20 -10.01
C ARG A 60 -3.33 -10.37 -8.77
N ARG A 61 -4.54 -10.53 -8.22
CA ARG A 61 -4.94 -9.89 -6.95
C ARG A 61 -4.12 -10.45 -5.79
N ASN A 62 -3.96 -11.77 -5.74
CA ASN A 62 -3.16 -12.46 -4.72
C ASN A 62 -1.68 -12.04 -4.79
N MET A 63 -1.09 -11.99 -5.99
CA MET A 63 0.27 -11.46 -6.19
C MET A 63 0.39 -10.00 -5.75
N LEU A 64 -0.55 -9.13 -6.15
CA LEU A 64 -0.54 -7.72 -5.81
C LEU A 64 -0.62 -7.51 -4.30
N ASN A 65 -1.47 -8.28 -3.61
CA ASN A 65 -1.56 -8.25 -2.16
C ASN A 65 -0.22 -8.67 -1.52
N SER A 66 0.37 -9.80 -1.94
CA SER A 66 1.62 -10.34 -1.38
C SER A 66 2.83 -9.41 -1.56
N TYR A 67 3.02 -8.81 -2.74
CA TYR A 67 4.08 -7.81 -2.96
C TYR A 67 3.90 -6.57 -2.08
N SER A 68 2.66 -6.12 -1.91
CA SER A 68 2.34 -4.95 -1.07
C SER A 68 2.56 -5.25 0.42
N ASP A 69 2.21 -6.45 0.90
CA ASP A 69 2.39 -6.85 2.30
C ASP A 69 3.88 -7.08 2.65
N GLN A 70 4.71 -7.42 1.66
CA GLN A 70 6.17 -7.43 1.82
C GLN A 70 6.77 -6.01 1.84
N GLN A 71 6.35 -5.15 0.90
CA GLN A 71 6.88 -3.79 0.78
C GLN A 71 6.57 -2.92 2.01
N ILE A 72 5.39 -3.09 2.63
CA ILE A 72 4.99 -2.29 3.79
C ILE A 72 5.84 -2.60 5.02
N LEU A 73 6.16 -3.88 5.26
CA LEU A 73 7.02 -4.30 6.37
C LEU A 73 8.46 -3.80 6.17
N ASN A 74 8.98 -3.87 4.94
CA ASN A 74 10.31 -3.33 4.62
C ASN A 74 10.38 -1.80 4.78
N SER A 75 9.35 -1.09 4.33
CA SER A 75 9.22 0.36 4.47
C SER A 75 9.18 0.80 5.93
N ILE A 76 8.36 0.14 6.76
CA ILE A 76 8.28 0.40 8.20
C ILE A 76 9.63 0.08 8.88
N GLY A 77 10.28 -1.04 8.51
CA GLY A 77 11.59 -1.41 9.02
C GLY A 77 12.68 -0.36 8.74
N LEU A 78 12.80 0.08 7.48
CA LEU A 78 13.73 1.16 7.09
C LEU A 78 13.43 2.47 7.81
N SER A 79 12.16 2.84 7.94
CA SER A 79 11.75 4.04 8.70
C SER A 79 12.13 3.95 10.19
N ILE A 80 11.94 2.80 10.83
CA ILE A 80 12.34 2.59 12.24
C ILE A 80 13.87 2.65 12.38
N VAL A 81 14.62 2.00 11.48
CA VAL A 81 16.09 2.07 11.48
C VAL A 81 16.57 3.52 11.33
N GLY A 82 15.99 4.28 10.41
CA GLY A 82 16.35 5.69 10.21
C GLY A 82 16.06 6.57 11.43
N LEU A 83 14.88 6.42 12.04
CA LEU A 83 14.54 7.16 13.27
C LEU A 83 15.43 6.76 14.45
N SER A 84 15.84 5.49 14.56
CA SER A 84 16.76 5.04 15.60
C SER A 84 18.19 5.62 15.49
N ARG A 85 18.53 6.22 14.34
CA ARG A 85 19.87 6.76 14.03
C ARG A 85 19.91 8.28 13.83
N VAL A 86 18.85 9.04 14.14
CA VAL A 86 18.79 10.51 13.89
C VAL A 86 19.96 11.32 14.48
N ASN A 87 20.53 10.86 15.60
CA ASN A 87 21.64 11.53 16.28
C ASN A 87 23.02 11.31 15.61
N ILE A 88 23.11 10.40 14.64
CA ILE A 88 24.38 10.04 13.94
C ILE A 88 24.26 10.03 12.41
N MET A 89 23.06 9.92 11.86
CA MET A 89 22.84 9.76 10.42
C MET A 89 22.66 11.11 9.72
N VAL A 90 23.29 11.24 8.55
CA VAL A 90 23.29 12.46 7.74
C VAL A 90 21.96 12.71 7.01
N PRO A 91 21.60 13.97 6.72
CA PRO A 91 20.40 14.36 5.98
C PRO A 91 20.20 13.60 4.67
N TYR A 92 21.28 13.34 3.92
CA TYR A 92 21.26 12.54 2.69
C TYR A 92 20.63 11.14 2.88
N HIS A 93 21.18 10.32 3.78
CA HIS A 93 20.66 8.98 4.06
C HIS A 93 19.22 9.02 4.57
N PHE A 94 18.89 10.01 5.42
CA PHE A 94 17.54 10.22 5.93
C PHE A 94 16.54 10.59 4.81
N PHE A 95 16.97 11.39 3.83
CA PHE A 95 16.21 11.77 2.63
C PHE A 95 15.99 10.59 1.69
N ILE A 96 16.99 9.71 1.51
CA ILE A 96 16.87 8.47 0.74
C ILE A 96 15.81 7.54 1.36
N ILE A 97 15.80 7.34 2.69
CA ILE A 97 14.73 6.59 3.38
C ILE A 97 13.37 7.25 3.16
N TRP A 98 13.28 8.58 3.25
CA TRP A 98 12.02 9.29 3.03
C TRP A 98 11.48 9.09 1.60
N LEU A 99 12.32 9.16 0.56
CA LEU A 99 11.90 8.87 -0.81
C LEU A 99 11.42 7.42 -0.98
N LEU A 100 12.13 6.44 -0.41
CA LEU A 100 11.71 5.03 -0.39
C LEU A 100 10.34 4.84 0.30
N SER A 101 10.14 5.52 1.44
CA SER A 101 8.89 5.51 2.21
C SER A 101 7.72 6.14 1.43
N ASN A 102 7.97 7.19 0.64
CA ASN A 102 6.98 7.79 -0.24
C ASN A 102 6.59 6.88 -1.41
N VAL A 103 7.55 6.24 -2.07
CA VAL A 103 7.27 5.26 -3.15
C VAL A 103 6.40 4.12 -2.60
N SER A 104 6.79 3.57 -1.45
CA SER A 104 6.00 2.56 -0.70
C SER A 104 4.58 3.04 -0.40
N THR A 105 4.43 4.17 0.30
CA THR A 105 3.12 4.72 0.72
C THR A 105 2.20 4.97 -0.47
N ALA A 106 2.73 5.54 -1.56
CA ALA A 106 1.97 5.77 -2.78
C ALA A 106 1.49 4.46 -3.45
N VAL A 107 2.36 3.46 -3.54
CA VAL A 107 2.02 2.12 -4.08
C VAL A 107 1.00 1.39 -3.20
N HIS A 108 1.06 1.55 -1.88
CA HIS A 108 0.06 1.03 -0.95
C HIS A 108 -1.32 1.66 -1.15
N ILE A 109 -1.38 2.97 -1.35
CA ILE A 109 -2.64 3.69 -1.63
C ILE A 109 -3.22 3.29 -3.00
N VAL A 110 -2.38 3.13 -4.04
CA VAL A 110 -2.79 2.52 -5.33
C VAL A 110 -3.42 1.14 -5.09
N THR A 111 -2.78 0.29 -4.28
CA THR A 111 -3.26 -1.08 -4.03
C THR A 111 -4.63 -1.09 -3.33
N LEU A 112 -4.90 -0.13 -2.41
CA LEU A 112 -6.22 0.03 -1.79
C LEU A 112 -7.31 0.40 -2.81
N PHE A 113 -7.02 1.31 -3.75
CA PHE A 113 -7.98 1.65 -4.82
C PHE A 113 -8.28 0.46 -5.73
N VAL A 114 -7.29 -0.38 -6.04
CA VAL A 114 -7.48 -1.54 -6.92
C VAL A 114 -8.26 -2.67 -6.23
N LEU A 115 -7.85 -3.08 -5.02
CA LEU A 115 -8.38 -4.25 -4.31
C LEU A 115 -9.54 -3.92 -3.34
N VAL A 116 -10.21 -2.78 -3.51
CA VAL A 116 -11.30 -2.29 -2.64
C VAL A 116 -12.42 -3.31 -2.39
N LEU A 117 -12.73 -4.16 -3.37
CA LEU A 117 -13.79 -5.17 -3.26
C LEU A 117 -13.34 -6.36 -2.42
N ASP A 118 -12.08 -6.77 -2.58
CA ASP A 118 -11.50 -7.90 -1.87
C ASP A 118 -11.40 -7.57 -0.36
N PHE A 119 -10.94 -6.35 -0.04
CA PHE A 119 -10.91 -5.85 1.34
C PHE A 119 -12.29 -5.49 1.92
N LYS A 120 -13.36 -5.45 1.12
CA LYS A 120 -14.74 -5.32 1.65
C LYS A 120 -15.25 -6.65 2.23
N SER A 121 -14.84 -7.78 1.65
CA SER A 121 -15.16 -9.14 2.13
C SER A 121 -14.56 -9.46 3.50
N ASP A 122 -13.24 -9.23 3.67
CA ASP A 122 -12.50 -9.67 4.87
C ASP A 122 -12.16 -8.52 5.83
N PRO A 123 -12.98 -8.27 6.89
CA PRO A 123 -12.80 -7.12 7.77
C PRO A 123 -11.52 -7.19 8.62
N VAL A 124 -11.01 -8.39 8.93
CA VAL A 124 -9.80 -8.59 9.75
C VAL A 124 -8.54 -8.23 8.95
N LEU A 125 -8.41 -8.76 7.73
CA LEU A 125 -7.30 -8.43 6.83
C LEU A 125 -7.32 -6.94 6.45
N ARG A 126 -8.52 -6.39 6.18
CA ARG A 126 -8.73 -4.93 6.04
C ARG A 126 -8.18 -4.17 7.24
N GLY A 127 -8.58 -4.53 8.46
CA GLY A 127 -8.18 -3.83 9.69
C GLY A 127 -6.66 -3.82 9.88
N MET A 128 -6.03 -5.00 9.84
CA MET A 128 -4.57 -5.15 9.97
C MET A 128 -3.81 -4.32 8.92
N ARG A 129 -4.22 -4.43 7.65
CA ARG A 129 -3.59 -3.72 6.53
C ARG A 129 -3.78 -2.20 6.63
N GLN A 130 -4.94 -1.73 7.06
CA GLN A 130 -5.22 -0.31 7.29
C GLN A 130 -4.35 0.26 8.42
N ILE A 131 -4.15 -0.50 9.51
CA ILE A 131 -3.29 -0.11 10.64
C ILE A 131 -1.83 -0.01 10.19
N LEU A 132 -1.30 -1.00 9.48
CA LEU A 132 0.07 -0.97 8.95
C LEU A 132 0.28 0.22 7.99
N MET A 133 -0.70 0.52 7.13
CA MET A 133 -0.62 1.69 6.24
C MET A 133 -0.72 3.02 6.99
N CYS A 134 -1.51 3.08 8.06
CA CYS A 134 -1.55 4.25 8.95
C CYS A 134 -0.20 4.47 9.64
N VAL A 135 0.43 3.42 10.19
CA VAL A 135 1.77 3.48 10.79
C VAL A 135 2.82 3.92 9.76
N SER A 136 2.80 3.34 8.55
CA SER A 136 3.71 3.74 7.47
C SER A 136 3.52 5.22 7.07
N LEU A 137 2.28 5.70 6.99
CA LEU A 137 1.98 7.11 6.72
C LEU A 137 2.47 8.03 7.85
N CYS A 138 2.21 7.69 9.11
CA CYS A 138 2.69 8.46 10.25
C CYS A 138 4.22 8.59 10.25
N LEU A 139 4.93 7.48 9.99
CA LEU A 139 6.39 7.48 9.83
C LEU A 139 6.82 8.38 8.65
N ASN A 140 6.21 8.24 7.47
CA ASN A 140 6.52 9.06 6.30
C ASN A 140 6.29 10.58 6.55
N VAL A 141 5.23 10.93 7.29
CA VAL A 141 4.98 12.32 7.72
C VAL A 141 6.05 12.80 8.71
N THR A 142 6.45 11.98 9.69
CA THR A 142 7.54 12.32 10.63
C THR A 142 8.85 12.59 9.89
N PHE A 143 9.26 11.71 8.97
CA PHE A 143 10.43 11.95 8.10
C PHE A 143 10.27 13.24 7.29
N GLY A 144 9.08 13.48 6.73
CA GLY A 144 8.75 14.69 5.98
C GLY A 144 8.94 15.98 6.79
N VAL A 145 8.60 15.99 8.09
CA VAL A 145 8.82 17.15 8.96
C VAL A 145 10.31 17.42 9.20
N PHE A 146 11.13 16.39 9.46
CA PHE A 146 12.58 16.53 9.59
C PHE A 146 13.22 17.06 8.28
N ILE A 147 12.81 16.52 7.12
CA ILE A 147 13.27 17.00 5.81
C ILE A 147 12.82 18.45 5.56
N LEU A 148 11.59 18.82 5.92
CA LEU A 148 11.08 20.18 5.71
C LEU A 148 11.86 21.24 6.53
N GLN A 149 12.23 20.92 7.78
CA GLN A 149 13.12 21.78 8.57
C GLN A 149 14.53 21.81 7.96
N GLY A 150 15.03 20.68 7.43
CA GLY A 150 16.35 20.58 6.79
C GLY A 150 16.46 21.45 5.53
N VAL A 151 15.38 21.55 4.75
CA VAL A 151 15.28 22.51 3.63
C VAL A 151 15.22 23.96 4.15
N LYS A 152 14.45 24.22 5.21
CA LYS A 152 14.30 25.57 5.81
C LYS A 152 15.61 26.15 6.38
N GLN A 153 16.51 25.28 6.86
CA GLN A 153 17.81 25.66 7.43
C GLN A 153 19.00 25.44 6.46
N GLU A 154 18.73 25.12 5.19
CA GLU A 154 19.74 24.92 4.14
C GLU A 154 20.73 23.76 4.44
N MET A 155 20.36 22.87 5.35
CA MET A 155 21.21 21.75 5.83
C MET A 155 21.25 20.56 4.86
N GLN A 156 20.77 20.69 3.62
CA GLN A 156 20.69 19.57 2.67
C GLN A 156 22.06 18.95 2.36
N ASP A 157 23.07 19.79 2.14
CA ASP A 157 24.45 19.39 1.86
C ASP A 157 25.33 19.28 3.12
N SER A 158 24.72 19.29 4.31
CA SER A 158 25.45 19.31 5.58
C SER A 158 25.86 17.91 6.06
N ILE A 159 27.11 17.83 6.53
CA ILE A 159 27.74 16.65 7.15
C ILE A 159 27.22 16.39 8.58
N LEU A 160 26.53 17.36 9.20
CA LEU A 160 25.99 17.25 10.56
C LEU A 160 24.82 16.25 10.62
N PRO A 161 24.59 15.53 11.75
CA PRO A 161 23.45 14.64 11.92
C PRO A 161 22.09 15.34 11.76
N VAL A 162 21.09 14.63 11.25
CA VAL A 162 19.73 15.18 11.02
C VAL A 162 19.05 15.71 12.30
N ALA A 163 19.39 15.19 13.48
CA ALA A 163 18.90 15.72 14.76
C ALA A 163 19.30 17.19 15.02
N CYS A 164 20.37 17.70 14.40
CA CYS A 164 20.84 19.09 14.57
C CYS A 164 19.92 20.15 13.95
N VAL A 165 18.91 19.72 13.18
CA VAL A 165 17.93 20.57 12.49
C VAL A 165 16.95 21.34 13.41
N TRP A 166 17.16 21.25 14.72
CA TRP A 166 16.43 22.02 15.74
C TRP A 166 17.36 22.86 16.64
N VAL A 167 18.68 22.82 16.40
CA VAL A 167 19.72 23.41 17.26
C VAL A 167 20.58 24.42 16.49
N VAL A 168 20.83 24.18 15.20
CA VAL A 168 21.75 24.99 14.39
C VAL A 168 20.95 25.95 13.51
N ASP A 169 21.07 27.25 13.76
CA ASP A 169 20.49 28.25 12.87
C ASP A 169 21.41 28.50 11.67
N LYS A 170 20.84 28.47 10.46
CA LYS A 170 21.45 28.71 9.13
C LYS A 170 22.97 28.46 9.00
N GLN A 171 23.40 27.20 9.07
CA GLN A 171 24.78 26.80 8.70
C GLN A 171 24.93 26.26 7.27
N GLY A 172 23.85 26.22 6.49
CA GLY A 172 23.86 25.71 5.12
C GLY A 172 24.65 26.57 4.15
N GLN A 173 25.34 25.91 3.21
CA GLN A 173 25.76 26.50 1.93
C GLN A 173 24.86 26.05 0.77
N GLY A 174 23.81 25.26 1.06
CA GLY A 174 22.86 24.78 0.05
C GLY A 174 21.92 25.88 -0.41
N ASN A 175 21.72 25.99 -1.72
CA ASN A 175 20.87 27.02 -2.32
C ASN A 175 19.37 26.67 -2.14
N SER A 176 18.68 27.24 -1.14
CA SER A 176 17.29 26.87 -0.79
C SER A 176 16.31 27.13 -1.94
N THR A 177 16.11 26.14 -2.79
CA THR A 177 15.19 26.27 -3.92
C THR A 177 13.77 26.11 -3.40
N THR A 178 12.96 27.17 -3.46
CA THR A 178 11.58 27.21 -2.95
C THR A 178 10.70 26.07 -3.48
N ALA A 179 10.97 25.60 -4.72
CA ALA A 179 10.32 24.43 -5.31
C ALA A 179 10.57 23.11 -4.54
N SER A 180 11.73 22.94 -3.90
CA SER A 180 12.04 21.79 -3.04
C SER A 180 11.18 21.81 -1.77
N PHE A 181 11.02 22.99 -1.15
CA PHE A 181 10.17 23.18 0.04
C PHE A 181 8.68 22.95 -0.28
N ILE A 182 8.16 23.59 -1.34
CA ILE A 182 6.78 23.41 -1.81
C ILE A 182 6.52 21.96 -2.22
N GLY A 183 7.47 21.34 -2.94
CA GLY A 183 7.38 19.93 -3.35
C GLY A 183 7.29 18.98 -2.15
N THR A 184 8.07 19.20 -1.10
CA THR A 184 8.01 18.40 0.14
C THR A 184 6.64 18.51 0.81
N ILE A 185 6.09 19.72 0.95
CA ILE A 185 4.74 19.91 1.50
C ILE A 185 3.68 19.24 0.62
N GLY A 186 3.78 19.39 -0.70
CA GLY A 186 2.85 18.77 -1.66
C GLY A 186 2.85 17.24 -1.59
N VAL A 187 4.01 16.61 -1.48
CA VAL A 187 4.14 15.15 -1.34
C VAL A 187 3.57 14.65 -0.01
N ILE A 188 3.82 15.36 1.11
CA ILE A 188 3.23 15.03 2.41
C ILE A 188 1.70 15.12 2.36
N ALA A 189 1.18 16.25 1.87
CA ALA A 189 -0.27 16.48 1.75
C ALA A 189 -0.95 15.46 0.83
N ALA A 190 -0.35 15.14 -0.31
CA ALA A 190 -0.92 14.20 -1.27
C ALA A 190 -0.99 12.75 -0.72
N ASN A 191 0.01 12.30 0.05
CA ASN A 191 -0.06 11.00 0.72
C ASN A 191 -1.16 10.96 1.81
N VAL A 192 -1.29 12.02 2.62
CA VAL A 192 -2.34 12.11 3.67
C VAL A 192 -3.74 12.16 3.04
N ILE A 193 -3.94 12.97 2.00
CA ILE A 193 -5.21 13.05 1.26
C ILE A 193 -5.49 11.71 0.56
N GLY A 194 -4.52 11.13 -0.15
CA GLY A 194 -4.65 9.85 -0.84
C GLY A 194 -5.06 8.71 0.10
N PHE A 195 -4.41 8.59 1.26
CA PHE A 195 -4.77 7.61 2.28
C PHE A 195 -6.17 7.87 2.85
N THR A 196 -6.52 9.12 3.14
CA THR A 196 -7.85 9.48 3.67
C THR A 196 -8.96 9.15 2.67
N VAL A 197 -8.77 9.49 1.39
CA VAL A 197 -9.72 9.17 0.31
C VAL A 197 -9.82 7.67 0.09
N ALA A 198 -8.71 6.92 0.08
CA ALA A 198 -8.73 5.46 -0.03
C ALA A 198 -9.43 4.78 1.17
N SER A 199 -9.19 5.27 2.38
CA SER A 199 -9.84 4.80 3.62
C SER A 199 -11.36 5.01 3.56
N TRP A 200 -11.79 6.20 3.14
CA TRP A 200 -13.21 6.53 2.96
C TRP A 200 -13.86 5.72 1.84
N TYR A 201 -13.19 5.55 0.70
CA TYR A 201 -13.64 4.74 -0.44
C TYR A 201 -13.85 3.26 -0.04
N LEU A 202 -12.98 2.75 0.83
CA LEU A 202 -13.07 1.41 1.40
C LEU A 202 -14.17 1.26 2.46
N HIS A 203 -14.51 2.30 3.21
CA HIS A 203 -15.64 2.27 4.16
C HIS A 203 -17.00 2.66 3.56
N SER A 204 -17.02 3.32 2.40
CA SER A 204 -18.26 3.83 1.80
C SER A 204 -19.22 2.69 1.44
N ARG A 205 -20.46 2.81 1.94
CA ARG A 205 -21.57 1.88 1.72
C ARG A 205 -22.28 2.11 0.38
N ASN A 206 -22.22 3.33 -0.15
CA ASN A 206 -22.75 3.63 -1.48
C ASN A 206 -21.78 3.15 -2.56
N GLY A 207 -22.32 2.78 -3.72
CA GLY A 207 -21.57 2.24 -4.85
C GLY A 207 -20.36 3.10 -5.21
N ALA A 208 -19.16 2.54 -5.04
CA ALA A 208 -17.92 3.28 -5.14
C ALA A 208 -17.65 3.68 -6.59
N THR A 209 -17.52 4.98 -6.90
CA THR A 209 -17.39 5.42 -8.29
C THR A 209 -16.08 4.96 -8.91
N ASN A 210 -16.16 4.43 -10.13
CA ASN A 210 -14.97 4.03 -10.90
C ASN A 210 -13.99 5.21 -11.07
N LEU A 211 -14.51 6.43 -11.22
CA LEU A 211 -13.73 7.66 -11.36
C LEU A 211 -12.68 7.79 -10.25
N VAL A 212 -13.07 7.65 -8.96
CA VAL A 212 -12.15 7.79 -7.81
C VAL A 212 -11.04 6.74 -7.83
N LYS A 213 -11.35 5.50 -8.24
CA LYS A 213 -10.34 4.42 -8.40
C LYS A 213 -9.36 4.72 -9.53
N TYR A 214 -9.83 5.22 -10.67
CA TYR A 214 -8.96 5.60 -11.79
C TYR A 214 -8.10 6.83 -11.49
N THR A 215 -8.69 7.93 -10.97
CA THR A 215 -7.95 9.17 -10.68
C THR A 215 -7.02 9.00 -9.48
N GLY A 216 -7.47 8.35 -8.40
CA GLY A 216 -6.64 8.05 -7.24
C GLY A 216 -5.43 7.19 -7.59
N THR A 217 -5.62 6.15 -8.43
CA THR A 217 -4.50 5.35 -8.93
C THR A 217 -3.54 6.18 -9.79
N ALA A 218 -4.04 7.01 -10.71
CA ALA A 218 -3.19 7.82 -11.59
C ALA A 218 -2.33 8.85 -10.81
N VAL A 219 -2.92 9.54 -9.83
CA VAL A 219 -2.21 10.53 -9.00
C VAL A 219 -1.18 9.87 -8.10
N MET A 220 -1.51 8.74 -7.46
CA MET A 220 -0.54 8.07 -6.58
C MET A 220 0.56 7.35 -7.39
N ALA A 221 0.25 6.83 -8.59
CA ALA A 221 1.28 6.27 -9.47
C ALA A 221 2.25 7.34 -9.99
N SER A 222 1.78 8.55 -10.34
CA SER A 222 2.68 9.63 -10.76
C SER A 222 3.55 10.15 -9.62
N LEU A 223 3.04 10.20 -8.39
CA LEU A 223 3.83 10.49 -7.18
C LEU A 223 4.90 9.41 -6.92
N ALA A 224 4.56 8.13 -7.07
CA ALA A 224 5.53 7.04 -6.94
C ALA A 224 6.64 7.14 -8.01
N ILE A 225 6.29 7.46 -9.26
CA ILE A 225 7.26 7.66 -10.35
C ILE A 225 8.14 8.90 -10.10
N GLY A 226 7.56 10.00 -9.60
CA GLY A 226 8.31 11.22 -9.25
C GLY A 226 9.30 11.01 -8.11
N ALA A 227 8.88 10.32 -7.04
CA ALA A 227 9.76 9.96 -5.93
C ALA A 227 10.85 8.97 -6.36
N ALA A 228 10.52 8.00 -7.22
CA ALA A 228 11.48 7.06 -7.83
C ALA A 228 12.51 7.76 -8.73
N GLY A 229 12.10 8.73 -9.55
CA GLY A 229 13.01 9.55 -10.35
C GLY A 229 13.96 10.37 -9.48
N ARG A 230 13.42 11.03 -8.45
CA ARG A 230 14.22 11.80 -7.48
C ARG A 230 15.15 10.92 -6.62
N LEU A 231 14.82 9.65 -6.44
CA LEU A 231 15.66 8.66 -5.76
C LEU A 231 16.87 8.27 -6.62
N ILE A 232 16.68 8.05 -7.92
CA ILE A 232 17.78 7.81 -8.86
C ILE A 232 18.68 9.05 -8.93
N SER A 233 18.11 10.25 -9.09
CA SER A 233 18.85 11.48 -9.36
C SER A 233 19.55 12.11 -8.14
N ALA A 234 19.47 11.48 -6.96
CA ALA A 234 20.04 11.99 -5.72
C ALA A 234 20.94 10.98 -5.00
N SER A 235 21.08 9.75 -5.53
CA SER A 235 21.75 8.64 -4.84
C SER A 235 23.13 8.34 -5.41
N ASP A 236 24.12 8.26 -4.52
CA ASP A 236 25.50 7.91 -4.89
C ASP A 236 25.63 6.47 -5.43
N ALA A 237 24.72 5.57 -5.03
CA ALA A 237 24.62 4.22 -5.58
C ALA A 237 24.37 4.19 -7.11
N PHE A 238 23.78 5.27 -7.67
CA PHE A 238 23.60 5.46 -9.11
C PHE A 238 24.58 6.48 -9.72
N GLY A 239 25.58 6.92 -8.96
CA GLY A 239 26.61 7.87 -9.41
C GLY A 239 26.21 9.34 -9.36
N GLN A 240 25.07 9.68 -8.73
CA GLN A 240 24.59 11.06 -8.55
C GLN A 240 24.51 11.39 -7.06
N GLY A 241 25.65 11.26 -6.37
CA GLY A 241 25.78 11.42 -4.93
C GLY A 241 25.83 12.88 -4.44
N PRO A 242 25.94 13.08 -3.11
CA PRO A 242 26.07 14.40 -2.50
C PRO A 242 27.40 15.09 -2.85
N ILE A 243 27.48 16.40 -2.60
CA ILE A 243 28.65 17.24 -2.92
C ILE A 243 29.92 16.81 -2.14
N TYR A 244 29.75 16.19 -0.97
CA TYR A 244 30.86 15.68 -0.14
C TYR A 244 31.21 14.23 -0.47
N THR A 245 32.48 13.85 -0.32
CA THR A 245 32.96 12.48 -0.57
C THR A 245 32.79 11.54 0.63
N PHE A 246 32.42 10.29 0.35
CA PHE A 246 32.45 9.20 1.33
C PHE A 246 33.88 8.63 1.50
N LYS A 247 34.15 7.98 2.64
CA LYS A 247 35.38 7.23 2.92
C LYS A 247 35.48 5.93 2.12
N ASP A 248 34.35 5.39 1.72
CA ASP A 248 34.20 4.02 1.26
C ASP A 248 33.10 3.91 0.19
N ALA A 249 33.13 2.83 -0.58
CA ALA A 249 32.16 2.56 -1.64
C ALA A 249 30.95 1.73 -1.16
N GLY A 250 30.56 1.82 0.11
CA GLY A 250 29.52 1.00 0.73
C GLY A 250 28.20 0.97 -0.06
N GLU A 251 27.67 2.13 -0.43
CA GLU A 251 26.45 2.26 -1.24
C GLU A 251 26.54 1.59 -2.63
N LYS A 252 27.72 1.63 -3.26
CA LYS A 252 27.98 1.07 -4.60
C LYS A 252 28.33 -0.43 -4.59
N THR A 253 28.54 -1.04 -3.42
CA THR A 253 29.00 -2.44 -3.31
C THR A 253 27.88 -3.40 -2.91
N TRP A 254 27.99 -4.66 -3.39
CA TRP A 254 26.99 -5.69 -3.17
C TRP A 254 27.17 -6.40 -1.81
N GLY A 255 26.74 -5.72 -0.73
CA GLY A 255 26.68 -6.32 0.60
C GLY A 255 25.58 -7.39 0.75
N PHE A 256 25.69 -8.22 1.80
CA PHE A 256 24.73 -9.30 2.10
C PHE A 256 23.27 -8.79 2.17
N GLY A 257 23.01 -7.64 2.81
CA GLY A 257 21.67 -7.03 2.87
C GLY A 257 21.10 -6.63 1.51
N SER A 258 21.94 -6.15 0.60
CA SER A 258 21.58 -5.86 -0.80
C SER A 258 21.14 -7.12 -1.55
N VAL A 259 21.81 -8.25 -1.32
CA VAL A 259 21.44 -9.55 -1.92
C VAL A 259 20.17 -10.12 -1.29
N VAL A 260 20.05 -10.09 0.05
CA VAL A 260 18.84 -10.56 0.76
C VAL A 260 17.60 -9.81 0.32
N SER A 261 17.68 -8.48 0.15
CA SER A 261 16.57 -7.64 -0.35
C SER A 261 16.12 -8.02 -1.77
N LEU A 262 17.05 -8.46 -2.65
CA LEU A 262 16.71 -8.97 -3.97
C LEU A 262 16.18 -10.41 -3.94
N VAL A 263 16.76 -11.31 -3.13
CA VAL A 263 16.25 -12.68 -2.97
C VAL A 263 14.83 -12.67 -2.39
N ALA A 264 14.53 -11.72 -1.49
CA ALA A 264 13.19 -11.55 -0.92
C ALA A 264 12.12 -11.27 -1.99
N LEU A 265 12.46 -10.65 -3.13
CA LEU A 265 11.56 -10.40 -4.27
C LEU A 265 10.93 -11.69 -4.84
N LEU A 266 11.55 -12.85 -4.57
CA LEU A 266 11.11 -14.16 -5.04
C LEU A 266 9.98 -14.75 -4.17
N TYR A 267 9.78 -14.31 -2.93
CA TYR A 267 8.74 -14.91 -2.05
C TYR A 267 7.31 -14.83 -2.67
N PRO A 268 6.85 -13.69 -3.24
CA PRO A 268 5.55 -13.65 -3.92
C PRO A 268 5.49 -14.48 -5.21
N LEU A 269 6.64 -14.79 -5.84
CA LEU A 269 6.71 -15.70 -7.00
C LEU A 269 6.61 -17.18 -6.59
N ILE A 270 7.14 -17.54 -5.42
CA ILE A 270 6.94 -18.89 -4.84
C ILE A 270 5.45 -19.09 -4.54
N GLY A 271 4.83 -18.14 -3.84
CA GLY A 271 3.38 -18.17 -3.56
C GLY A 271 2.50 -18.19 -4.82
N LEU A 272 2.92 -17.50 -5.90
CA LEU A 272 2.30 -17.62 -7.22
C LEU A 272 2.36 -19.06 -7.76
N VAL A 273 3.54 -19.68 -7.77
CA VAL A 273 3.73 -21.04 -8.28
C VAL A 273 2.95 -22.06 -7.46
N GLU A 274 2.91 -21.90 -6.14
CA GLU A 274 2.09 -22.71 -5.24
C GLU A 274 0.59 -22.52 -5.50
N SER A 275 0.12 -21.28 -5.69
CA SER A 275 -1.28 -20.99 -6.04
C SER A 275 -1.68 -21.64 -7.38
N ILE A 276 -0.84 -21.56 -8.42
CA ILE A 276 -1.08 -22.23 -9.71
C ILE A 276 -1.11 -23.76 -9.56
N ARG A 277 -0.22 -24.34 -8.74
CA ARG A 277 -0.21 -25.79 -8.45
C ARG A 277 -1.44 -26.21 -7.65
N GLY A 278 -1.88 -25.39 -6.69
CA GLY A 278 -3.08 -25.59 -5.89
C GLY A 278 -4.35 -25.58 -6.73
N GLU A 279 -4.53 -24.60 -7.63
CA GLU A 279 -5.66 -24.56 -8.56
C GLU A 279 -5.71 -25.81 -9.46
N LYS A 280 -4.56 -26.26 -9.97
CA LYS A 280 -4.47 -27.49 -10.76
C LYS A 280 -4.87 -28.73 -9.94
N LYS A 281 -4.35 -28.86 -8.71
CA LYS A 281 -4.72 -29.97 -7.81
C LYS A 281 -6.21 -29.96 -7.49
N LYS A 282 -6.80 -28.78 -7.21
CA LYS A 282 -8.23 -28.68 -6.95
C LYS A 282 -9.06 -29.11 -8.16
N LYS A 283 -8.78 -28.59 -9.36
CA LYS A 283 -9.52 -28.99 -10.58
C LYS A 283 -9.47 -30.49 -10.86
N VAL A 284 -8.33 -31.14 -10.59
CA VAL A 284 -8.21 -32.60 -10.68
C VAL A 284 -9.08 -33.32 -9.65
N GLN A 285 -9.15 -32.81 -8.41
CA GLN A 285 -10.05 -33.36 -7.38
C GLN A 285 -11.53 -33.16 -7.75
N ASP A 286 -11.92 -31.94 -8.16
CA ASP A 286 -13.28 -31.61 -8.59
C ASP A 286 -13.76 -32.56 -9.73
N MET A 287 -12.85 -32.97 -10.63
CA MET A 287 -13.11 -33.96 -11.68
C MET A 287 -13.21 -35.41 -11.16
N ILE A 288 -12.38 -35.80 -10.19
CA ILE A 288 -12.45 -37.12 -9.55
C ILE A 288 -13.77 -37.28 -8.79
N ASP A 289 -14.17 -36.26 -8.02
CA ASP A 289 -15.39 -36.26 -7.23
C ASP A 289 -16.64 -36.29 -8.13
N ALA A 290 -16.62 -35.60 -9.27
CA ALA A 290 -17.65 -35.70 -10.29
C ALA A 290 -17.76 -37.12 -10.90
N ALA A 291 -16.63 -37.72 -11.26
CA ALA A 291 -16.58 -39.07 -11.83
C ALA A 291 -16.93 -40.18 -10.82
N ALA A 292 -16.71 -39.96 -9.52
CA ALA A 292 -17.21 -40.82 -8.45
C ALA A 292 -18.74 -40.73 -8.36
N LYS A 293 -19.29 -39.51 -8.36
CA LYS A 293 -20.74 -39.26 -8.27
C LYS A 293 -21.52 -39.82 -9.47
N GLU A 294 -20.91 -39.90 -10.65
CA GLU A 294 -21.51 -40.57 -11.82
C GLU A 294 -21.66 -42.09 -11.62
N LYS A 295 -20.76 -42.74 -10.87
CA LYS A 295 -20.79 -44.20 -10.64
C LYS A 295 -21.81 -44.65 -9.60
N GLU A 296 -22.20 -43.78 -8.67
CA GLU A 296 -23.22 -44.09 -7.65
C GLU A 296 -24.66 -43.82 -8.11
N LEU A 297 -24.86 -43.24 -9.29
CA LEU A 297 -26.18 -43.17 -9.91
C LEU A 297 -26.65 -44.59 -10.32
N PRO A 298 -27.79 -45.09 -9.78
CA PRO A 298 -28.28 -46.41 -10.15
C PRO A 298 -28.67 -46.44 -11.62
N LYS A 299 -28.30 -47.52 -12.32
CA LYS A 299 -28.63 -47.74 -13.74
C LYS A 299 -30.14 -48.01 -13.93
N VAL A 300 -30.95 -46.96 -13.90
CA VAL A 300 -32.38 -47.03 -14.23
C VAL A 300 -32.54 -47.44 -15.70
N GLY A 301 -33.07 -48.64 -15.92
CA GLY A 301 -33.07 -49.30 -17.22
C GLY A 301 -34.13 -48.78 -18.20
N LYS A 302 -33.69 -48.04 -19.21
CA LYS A 302 -34.05 -48.24 -20.63
C LYS A 302 -35.53 -48.55 -20.96
N TRP A 303 -36.42 -47.60 -20.71
CA TRP A 303 -37.69 -47.40 -21.45
C TRP A 303 -37.96 -45.87 -21.46
N GLN A 304 -38.64 -45.25 -22.44
CA GLN A 304 -39.31 -45.75 -23.64
C GLN A 304 -39.21 -44.68 -24.76
N ILE A 305 -39.30 -45.08 -26.03
CA ILE A 305 -39.33 -44.12 -27.16
C ILE A 305 -40.77 -43.59 -27.32
N LEU A 306 -40.97 -42.27 -27.21
CA LEU A 306 -42.10 -41.59 -27.83
C LEU A 306 -41.76 -40.13 -28.16
N ALA A 307 -42.10 -39.72 -29.38
CA ALA A 307 -42.03 -38.36 -29.90
C ALA A 307 -43.00 -38.24 -31.09
N PRO A 308 -43.33 -37.02 -31.57
CA PRO A 308 -43.11 -35.70 -30.97
C PRO A 308 -44.43 -34.97 -30.66
N HIS A 309 -44.36 -33.83 -29.98
CA HIS A 309 -45.26 -32.72 -30.34
C HIS A 309 -44.59 -31.37 -30.09
N SER A 310 -44.89 -30.42 -30.97
CA SER A 310 -44.34 -29.06 -30.96
C SER A 310 -44.69 -28.29 -29.68
N HIS A 311 -43.75 -27.52 -29.14
CA HIS A 311 -43.73 -26.06 -29.37
C HIS A 311 -42.45 -25.44 -28.78
N CYS A 312 -41.77 -24.61 -29.57
CA CYS A 312 -40.60 -23.85 -29.14
C CYS A 312 -40.97 -22.38 -28.94
N VAL A 313 -40.91 -21.89 -27.69
CA VAL A 313 -40.66 -20.47 -27.37
C VAL A 313 -39.77 -20.43 -26.12
N VAL A 314 -38.73 -19.61 -26.17
CA VAL A 314 -37.85 -19.32 -25.03
C VAL A 314 -38.35 -18.07 -24.32
N LEU A 315 -38.47 -18.11 -22.99
CA LEU A 315 -38.26 -16.91 -22.17
C LEU A 315 -37.72 -17.28 -20.79
N VAL A 316 -36.80 -16.46 -20.27
CA VAL A 316 -36.17 -16.63 -18.95
C VAL A 316 -36.15 -15.27 -18.26
N VAL A 317 -36.24 -15.26 -16.93
CA VAL A 317 -36.20 -14.08 -16.03
C VAL A 317 -37.42 -13.15 -16.12
N PHE A 318 -38.31 -13.19 -15.12
CA PHE A 318 -38.66 -12.06 -14.22
C PHE A 318 -39.88 -12.37 -13.33
N HIS A 319 -39.66 -12.84 -12.10
CA HIS A 319 -40.51 -12.40 -10.99
C HIS A 319 -39.74 -12.36 -9.67
N ILE A 320 -39.85 -11.21 -9.01
CA ILE A 320 -39.20 -10.80 -7.75
C ILE A 320 -40.34 -10.42 -6.75
N GLU A 321 -40.02 -10.08 -5.50
CA GLU A 321 -40.91 -9.65 -4.40
C GLU A 321 -41.75 -10.70 -3.62
N THR A 322 -42.49 -11.62 -4.24
CA THR A 322 -43.78 -12.07 -3.63
C THR A 322 -43.74 -12.97 -2.37
N VAL A 323 -42.61 -13.56 -1.97
CA VAL A 323 -42.58 -14.63 -0.94
C VAL A 323 -41.91 -14.24 0.39
N LEU A 324 -40.80 -13.49 0.37
CA LEU A 324 -40.03 -13.20 1.59
C LEU A 324 -40.69 -12.17 2.53
N SER A 325 -41.68 -11.43 2.04
CA SER A 325 -42.54 -10.52 2.83
C SER A 325 -43.44 -11.24 3.85
N ARG A 326 -43.44 -12.58 3.91
CA ARG A 326 -44.27 -13.38 4.84
C ARG A 326 -43.58 -13.84 6.13
N LEU A 327 -42.27 -13.63 6.30
CA LEU A 327 -41.53 -14.12 7.49
C LEU A 327 -41.46 -13.14 8.67
N PHE A 328 -42.02 -11.92 8.56
CA PHE A 328 -41.88 -10.88 9.59
C PHE A 328 -43.16 -10.06 9.87
N ARG A 329 -44.35 -10.70 10.00
CA ARG A 329 -45.55 -10.01 10.54
C ARG A 329 -46.68 -10.88 11.12
N LEU A 330 -46.54 -11.34 12.37
CA LEU A 330 -47.62 -11.70 13.32
C LEU A 330 -47.11 -11.41 14.75
N ARG A 331 -47.86 -10.89 15.74
CA ARG A 331 -49.19 -10.23 15.78
C ARG A 331 -49.27 -9.28 17.01
N PRO A 332 -50.30 -8.41 17.16
CA PRO A 332 -50.35 -7.35 18.19
C PRO A 332 -51.43 -7.53 19.30
N THR A 333 -51.26 -6.80 20.41
CA THR A 333 -52.22 -6.40 21.49
C THR A 333 -51.44 -5.49 22.47
N THR A 334 -51.91 -4.49 23.22
CA THR A 334 -53.14 -3.65 23.41
C THR A 334 -52.72 -2.49 24.36
N ARG A 335 -53.41 -1.36 24.62
CA ARG A 335 -54.70 -0.70 24.23
C ARG A 335 -54.51 0.84 24.45
N HIS A 336 -55.50 1.66 24.10
CA HIS A 336 -55.64 3.08 24.47
C HIS A 336 -55.31 3.42 25.94
N GLU A 337 -54.81 4.64 26.17
CA GLU A 337 -55.62 5.67 26.84
C GLU A 337 -55.26 7.09 26.34
N THR A 338 -56.16 8.05 26.53
CA THR A 338 -56.06 9.44 26.04
C THR A 338 -56.44 10.41 27.14
N LEU A 339 -55.63 11.45 27.37
CA LEU A 339 -56.10 12.63 28.12
C LEU A 339 -55.30 13.89 27.78
N ASP A 340 -56.01 15.01 27.72
CA ASP A 340 -55.53 16.35 27.40
C ASP A 340 -55.08 17.13 28.66
N VAL A 341 -54.70 18.40 28.43
CA VAL A 341 -54.61 19.50 29.42
C VAL A 341 -53.39 19.50 30.35
N ALA A 342 -52.46 20.42 30.08
CA ALA A 342 -52.19 21.55 30.99
C ALA A 342 -51.28 22.60 30.32
N LEU A 343 -51.80 23.81 30.11
CA LEU A 343 -51.01 25.00 29.76
C LEU A 343 -51.13 25.96 30.95
N HIS A 344 -50.03 26.25 31.65
CA HIS A 344 -50.03 27.34 32.64
C HIS A 344 -48.66 28.01 32.82
N ILE A 345 -48.73 29.26 33.29
CA ILE A 345 -47.65 30.25 33.34
C ILE A 345 -47.21 30.46 34.80
N SER A 346 -45.89 30.60 35.01
CA SER A 346 -45.17 31.34 36.08
C SER A 346 -43.74 30.74 36.19
N ASN A 347 -42.65 31.50 36.37
CA ASN A 347 -42.51 32.93 36.66
C ASN A 347 -41.33 33.53 35.88
#